data_AF-S9V4F2-F1
#
_entry.id   AF-S9V4F2-F1
#
_cell.length_a   1.000
_cell.length_b   1.000
_cell.length_c   1.000
_cell.angle_alpha   90.00
_cell.angle_beta   90.00
_cell.angle_gamma   90.00
#
_symmetry.space_group_name_H-M   'P 1'
#
loop_
_entity.id
_entity.type
_entity.pdbx_description
1 polymer ?
#
loop_
_entity_poly.entity_id
_entity_poly.type
_entity_poly.pdbx_seq_one_letter_code
_entity_poly.pdbx_strand_id
1 'polypeptide(L)'
;MVGNYKVELHDGDAIRQKIILELSLLDQDSLEVHTKVANTLNGKWIFTDGMYKGLLMSTRMMAPPDLVRIEGFLSMGCMEGLDVKKDGDKLVLNHAGSTLVLARQ
;
A
#
# COMPACT_ATOMS: atom_id res chain seq x y z
N MET A 1 4.03 -9.06 -8.64
CA MET A 1 3.36 -8.12 -7.72
C MET A 1 2.08 -7.52 -8.31
N VAL A 2 1.89 -7.48 -9.63
CA VAL A 2 0.65 -6.97 -10.26
C VAL A 2 -0.61 -7.72 -9.83
N GLY A 3 -1.69 -6.99 -9.60
CA GLY A 3 -3.03 -7.52 -9.27
C GLY A 3 -3.72 -6.71 -8.18
N ASN A 4 -4.88 -7.22 -7.75
CA ASN A 4 -5.68 -6.61 -6.70
C ASN A 4 -5.42 -7.32 -5.38
N TYR A 5 -5.17 -6.56 -4.33
CA TYR A 5 -4.89 -7.10 -3.00
C TYR A 5 -5.77 -6.43 -1.97
N LYS A 6 -6.46 -7.24 -1.17
CA LYS A 6 -7.24 -6.76 -0.04
C LYS A 6 -6.35 -6.56 1.17
N VAL A 7 -6.47 -5.42 1.84
CA VAL A 7 -5.84 -5.21 3.16
C VAL A 7 -6.50 -6.12 4.18
N GLU A 8 -5.70 -6.96 4.85
CA GLU A 8 -6.17 -7.87 5.91
C GLU A 8 -5.76 -7.37 7.29
N LEU A 9 -4.49 -7.01 7.47
CA LEU A 9 -3.93 -6.64 8.76
C LEU A 9 -3.10 -5.36 8.66
N HIS A 10 -3.18 -4.50 9.67
CA HIS A 10 -2.24 -3.40 9.91
C HIS A 10 -1.67 -3.53 11.33
N ASP A 11 -0.36 -3.66 11.47
CA ASP A 11 0.34 -3.88 12.75
C ASP A 11 -0.20 -5.08 13.57
N GLY A 12 -0.74 -6.08 12.87
CA GLY A 12 -1.35 -7.27 13.45
C GLY A 12 -2.86 -7.15 13.75
N ASP A 13 -3.41 -5.94 13.70
CA ASP A 13 -4.84 -5.69 13.87
C ASP A 13 -5.62 -5.95 12.59
N ALA A 14 -6.73 -6.68 12.70
CA ALA A 14 -7.58 -7.00 11.55
C ALA A 14 -8.37 -5.79 11.05
N ILE A 15 -8.25 -5.53 9.75
CA ILE A 15 -8.97 -4.45 9.08
C ILE A 15 -10.34 -4.97 8.64
N ARG A 16 -11.41 -4.35 9.18
CA ARG A 16 -12.80 -4.74 8.87
C ARG A 16 -13.30 -4.11 7.57
N GLN A 17 -12.76 -2.96 7.20
CA GLN A 17 -13.16 -2.26 5.99
C GLN A 17 -12.57 -2.96 4.77
N LYS A 18 -13.35 -3.05 3.68
CA LYS A 18 -12.85 -3.58 2.42
C LYS A 18 -12.01 -2.50 1.73
N ILE A 19 -10.69 -2.62 1.86
CA ILE A 19 -9.70 -1.78 1.18
C ILE A 19 -8.98 -2.64 0.16
N ILE A 20 -8.96 -2.20 -1.10
CA ILE A 20 -8.29 -2.90 -2.20
C ILE A 20 -7.16 -2.01 -2.71
N LEU A 21 -5.95 -2.56 -2.72
CA LEU A 21 -4.78 -2.01 -3.37
C LEU A 21 -4.66 -2.68 -4.75
N GLU A 22 -4.83 -1.88 -5.79
CA GLU A 22 -4.66 -2.28 -7.19
C GLU A 22 -3.25 -1.90 -7.62
N LEU A 23 -2.48 -2.89 -8.04
CA LEU A 23 -1.12 -2.74 -8.54
C LEU A 23 -1.09 -3.13 -10.01
N SER A 24 -0.77 -2.17 -10.87
CA SER A 24 -0.67 -2.36 -12.32
C SER A 24 0.76 -2.13 -12.78
N LEU A 25 1.21 -2.84 -13.82
CA LEU A 25 2.53 -2.59 -14.40
C LEU A 25 2.47 -1.28 -15.19
N LEU A 26 3.36 -0.34 -14.86
CA LEU A 26 3.55 0.88 -15.65
C LEU A 26 4.70 0.68 -16.66
N ASP A 27 5.83 0.17 -16.17
CA ASP A 27 7.01 -0.18 -16.97
C ASP A 27 7.80 -1.32 -16.27
N GLN A 28 9.02 -1.63 -16.72
CA GLN A 28 9.79 -2.77 -16.20
C GLN A 28 10.07 -2.71 -14.69
N ASP A 29 10.22 -1.50 -14.13
CA ASP A 29 10.62 -1.29 -12.73
C ASP A 29 9.60 -0.49 -11.93
N SER A 30 8.50 -0.06 -12.56
CA SER A 30 7.48 0.78 -11.95
C SER A 30 6.10 0.14 -11.97
N LEU A 31 5.41 0.25 -10.85
CA LEU A 31 4.01 -0.09 -10.68
C LEU A 31 3.18 1.18 -10.54
N GLU A 32 2.05 1.23 -11.23
CA GLU A 32 0.97 2.15 -10.89
C GLU A 32 0.21 1.59 -9.69
N VAL A 33 -0.11 2.47 -8.75
CA VAL A 33 -0.80 2.16 -7.51
C VAL A 33 -2.09 2.93 -7.46
N HIS A 34 -3.20 2.21 -7.32
CA HIS A 34 -4.52 2.76 -7.08
C HIS A 34 -5.13 2.11 -5.85
N THR A 35 -5.65 2.89 -4.92
CA THR A 35 -6.40 2.35 -3.78
C THR A 35 -7.43 3.34 -3.28
N LYS A 36 -8.54 2.80 -2.82
CA LYS A 36 -9.57 3.55 -2.12
C LYS A 36 -9.59 3.09 -0.67
N VAL A 37 -9.09 3.95 0.22
CA VAL A 37 -9.16 3.79 1.66
C VAL A 37 -10.36 4.61 2.14
N ALA A 38 -10.17 5.71 2.87
CA ALA A 38 -11.20 6.75 3.00
C ALA A 38 -11.10 7.72 1.82
N ASN A 39 -9.86 8.06 1.47
CA ASN A 39 -9.46 8.80 0.29
C ASN A 39 -9.01 7.86 -0.82
N THR A 40 -9.06 8.37 -2.05
CA THR A 40 -8.40 7.71 -3.16
C THR A 40 -6.93 8.09 -3.14
N LEU A 41 -6.04 7.10 -3.06
CA LEU A 41 -4.61 7.28 -3.24
C LEU A 41 -4.19 6.74 -4.60
N ASN A 42 -3.50 7.58 -5.36
CA ASN A 42 -3.02 7.27 -6.71
C ASN A 42 -1.55 7.65 -6.84
N GLY A 43 -0.78 6.82 -7.52
CA GLY A 43 0.57 7.22 -7.88
C GLY A 43 1.39 6.06 -8.40
N LYS A 44 2.69 6.14 -8.18
CA LYS A 44 3.64 5.17 -8.70
C LYS A 44 4.57 4.66 -7.60
N TRP A 45 4.91 3.38 -7.70
CA TRP A 45 5.97 2.73 -6.96
C TRP A 45 7.07 2.35 -7.94
N ILE A 46 8.27 2.84 -7.70
CA ILE A 46 9.47 2.57 -8.48
C ILE A 46 10.37 1.71 -7.60
N PHE A 47 10.83 0.57 -8.12
CA PHE A 47 11.76 -0.28 -7.40
C PHE A 47 13.18 0.26 -7.52
N THR A 48 13.77 0.69 -6.41
CA THR A 48 15.16 1.19 -6.34
C THR A 48 15.80 0.76 -5.03
N ASP A 49 17.05 0.32 -5.10
CA ASP A 49 17.84 -0.10 -3.91
C ASP A 49 17.15 -1.16 -3.03
N GLY A 50 16.39 -2.07 -3.65
CA GLY A 50 15.68 -3.14 -2.93
C GLY A 50 14.35 -2.72 -2.28
N MET A 51 13.89 -1.48 -2.49
CA MET A 51 12.64 -0.96 -1.91
C MET A 51 11.76 -0.31 -2.97
N TYR A 52 10.46 -0.24 -2.71
CA TYR A 52 9.53 0.53 -3.53
C TYR A 52 9.42 1.96 -3.00
N LYS A 53 9.67 2.94 -3.88
CA LYS A 53 9.61 4.37 -3.57
C LYS A 53 8.77 5.13 -4.59
N GLY A 54 8.26 6.29 -4.21
CA GLY A 54 7.52 7.16 -5.11
C GLY A 54 6.66 8.17 -4.37
N LEU A 55 5.53 8.52 -4.99
CA LEU A 55 4.58 9.47 -4.42
C LEU A 55 3.17 8.94 -4.65
N LEU A 56 2.35 8.95 -3.59
CA LEU A 56 0.91 8.76 -3.69
C LEU A 56 0.21 10.10 -3.44
N MET A 57 -0.64 10.51 -4.38
CA MET A 57 -1.53 11.66 -4.23
C MET A 57 -2.86 11.20 -3.65
N SER A 58 -3.28 11.84 -2.56
CA SER A 58 -4.54 11.58 -1.85
C SER A 58 -5.53 12.74 -2.02
N THR A 59 -6.82 12.44 -2.05
CA THR A 59 -7.92 13.43 -2.11
C THR A 59 -8.15 14.21 -0.80
N ARG A 60 -7.40 13.94 0.27
CA ARG A 60 -7.36 14.69 1.55
C ARG A 60 -8.72 15.06 2.16
N MET A 61 -9.66 14.12 2.21
CA MET A 61 -10.89 14.24 3.00
C MET A 61 -10.67 13.70 4.43
N MET A 62 -11.51 14.14 5.37
CA MET A 62 -11.47 13.67 6.75
C MET A 62 -11.84 12.19 6.81
N ALA A 63 -10.92 11.39 7.35
CA ALA A 63 -11.06 9.94 7.43
C ALA A 63 -11.16 9.47 8.89
N PRO A 64 -11.86 8.35 9.17
CA PRO A 64 -11.80 7.68 10.47
C PRO A 64 -10.36 7.36 10.90
N PRO A 65 -10.04 7.37 12.21
CA PRO A 65 -8.66 7.18 12.69
C PRO A 65 -7.96 5.93 12.15
N ASP A 66 -8.66 4.80 12.07
CA ASP A 66 -8.09 3.53 11.58
C ASP A 66 -7.70 3.62 10.09
N LEU A 67 -8.48 4.36 9.29
CA LEU A 67 -8.21 4.57 7.88
C LEU A 67 -7.08 5.59 7.66
N VAL A 68 -7.00 6.63 8.50
CA VAL A 68 -5.88 7.59 8.48
C VAL A 68 -4.53 6.89 8.67
N ARG A 69 -4.47 5.88 9.56
CA ARG A 69 -3.24 5.12 9.80
C ARG A 69 -2.78 4.36 8.55
N ILE A 70 -3.70 3.72 7.83
CA ILE A 70 -3.39 3.01 6.59
C ILE A 70 -2.96 3.98 5.49
N GLU A 71 -3.66 5.12 5.34
CA GLU A 71 -3.29 6.15 4.36
C GLU A 71 -1.91 6.75 4.65
N GLY A 72 -1.63 7.01 5.94
CA GLY A 72 -0.34 7.48 6.42
C GLY A 72 0.77 6.47 6.14
N PHE A 73 0.55 5.20 6.46
CA PHE A 73 1.49 4.11 6.16
C PHE A 73 1.81 4.04 4.68
N LEU A 74 0.80 4.01 3.80
CA LEU A 74 1.01 3.92 2.35
C LEU A 74 1.70 5.17 1.79
N SER A 75 1.33 6.37 2.26
CA SER A 75 1.90 7.62 1.76
C SER A 75 3.35 7.79 2.21
N MET A 76 3.62 7.60 3.50
CA MET A 76 4.97 7.73 4.08
C MET A 76 5.88 6.61 3.60
N GLY A 77 5.41 5.37 3.62
CA GLY A 77 6.16 4.22 3.12
C GLY A 77 6.51 4.34 1.64
N CYS A 78 5.59 4.85 0.81
CA CYS A 78 5.89 5.15 -0.57
C CYS A 78 6.96 6.26 -0.70
N MET A 79 6.88 7.33 0.10
CA MET A 79 7.84 8.43 0.02
C MET A 79 9.25 8.07 0.50
N GLU A 80 9.35 7.32 1.59
CA GLU A 80 10.63 7.02 2.27
C GLU A 80 11.25 5.69 1.79
N GLY A 81 10.43 4.74 1.37
CA GLY A 81 10.84 3.40 0.98
C GLY A 81 10.03 2.33 1.70
N LEU A 82 9.39 1.48 0.90
CA LEU A 82 8.55 0.38 1.35
C LEU A 82 9.25 -0.95 1.04
N ASP A 83 9.53 -1.74 2.07
CA ASP A 83 9.97 -3.13 1.89
C ASP A 83 8.74 -3.99 1.60
N VAL A 84 8.64 -4.50 0.38
CA VAL A 84 7.51 -5.31 -0.07
C VAL A 84 7.97 -6.73 -0.30
N LYS A 85 7.48 -7.64 0.53
CA LYS A 85 7.76 -9.07 0.44
C LYS A 85 6.51 -9.81 -0.03
N LYS A 86 6.69 -10.75 -0.94
CA LYS A 86 5.63 -11.68 -1.34
C LYS A 86 5.78 -12.97 -0.52
N ASP A 87 4.71 -13.35 0.17
CA ASP A 87 4.62 -14.60 0.93
C ASP A 87 3.41 -15.40 0.44
N GLY A 88 3.65 -16.37 -0.44
CA GLY A 88 2.59 -17.07 -1.16
C GLY A 88 1.69 -16.10 -1.94
N ASP A 89 0.39 -16.08 -1.62
CA ASP A 89 -0.60 -15.18 -2.21
C ASP A 89 -0.77 -13.86 -1.44
N LYS A 90 0.08 -13.61 -0.44
CA LYS A 90 0.09 -12.38 0.34
C LYS A 90 1.23 -11.46 -0.06
N LEU A 91 1.00 -10.16 0.13
CA LEU A 91 2.05 -9.15 0.16
C LEU A 91 2.16 -8.63 1.60
N VAL A 92 3.38 -8.57 2.10
CA VAL A 92 3.72 -8.00 3.39
C VAL A 92 4.56 -6.77 3.13
N LEU A 93 3.99 -5.61 3.46
CA LEU A 93 4.59 -4.30 3.27
C LEU A 93 5.12 -3.86 4.64
N ASN A 94 6.36 -3.40 4.69
CA ASN A 94 7.00 -2.95 5.92
C ASN A 94 7.58 -1.56 5.74
N HIS A 95 7.36 -0.70 6.73
CA HIS A 95 7.96 0.63 6.80
C HIS A 95 8.09 1.06 8.26
N ALA A 96 9.28 1.50 8.66
CA ALA A 96 9.58 2.04 9.99
C ALA A 96 9.08 1.20 11.19
N GLY A 97 9.07 -0.13 11.06
CA GLY A 97 8.58 -1.05 12.09
C GLY A 97 7.07 -1.30 12.09
N SER A 98 6.31 -0.60 11.25
CA SER A 98 4.90 -0.87 10.95
C SER A 98 4.78 -1.86 9.79
N THR A 99 3.73 -2.68 9.80
CA THR A 99 3.49 -3.74 8.82
C THR A 99 2.06 -3.69 8.27
N LEU A 100 1.91 -3.80 6.95
CA LEU A 100 0.61 -3.94 6.29
C LEU A 100 0.58 -5.26 5.51
N VAL A 101 -0.37 -6.13 5.84
CA VAL A 101 -0.55 -7.42 5.18
C VAL A 101 -1.73 -7.36 4.22
N LEU A 102 -1.48 -7.74 2.98
CA LEU A 102 -2.46 -7.77 1.90
C LEU A 102 -2.59 -9.19 1.38
N ALA A 103 -3.82 -9.66 1.11
CA ALA A 103 -4.06 -10.93 0.44
C ALA A 103 -4.56 -10.70 -0.98
N ARG A 104 -4.12 -11.51 -1.94
CA ARG A 104 -4.60 -11.44 -3.31
C ARG A 104 -6.11 -11.71 -3.38
N GLN A 105 -6.81 -10.88 -4.15
CA GLN A 105 -8.25 -11.03 -4.44
C GLN A 105 -8.47 -11.65 -5.81
#